data_AF-T2I946-F1
#
_entry.id   AF-T2I946-F1
#
_cell.length_a   1.000
_cell.length_b   1.000
_cell.length_c   1.000
_cell.angle_alpha   90.00
_cell.angle_beta   90.00
_cell.angle_gamma   90.00
#
_symmetry.space_group_name_H-M   'P 1'
#
loop_
_entity.id
_entity.type
_entity.pdbx_description
1 polymer ?
#
loop_
_entity_poly.entity_id
_entity_poly.type
_entity_poly.pdbx_seq_one_letter_code
_entity_poly.pdbx_strand_id
1 'polypeptide(L)'
;MIDFITTGSKILGLIKGLPEVANSLYKQGQKNEAINRILQELGLSPTEISDDVDTVYTYALIDYGVSECYAILAVLRENEIKNDFLEAYTNNDPLTFLK
;
A
#
# COMPACT_ATOMS: atom_id res chain seq x y z
N MET A 1 -1.21 17.49 0.41
CA MET A 1 -0.42 16.63 1.31
C MET A 1 -1.38 15.64 1.93
N ILE A 2 -1.17 14.35 1.69
CA ILE A 2 -2.05 13.29 2.20
C ILE A 2 -1.73 13.09 3.69
N ASP A 3 -2.75 13.06 4.55
CA ASP A 3 -2.57 12.71 5.96
C ASP A 3 -2.25 11.21 6.06
N PHE A 4 -0.97 10.91 6.30
CA PHE A 4 -0.45 9.55 6.16
C PHE A 4 -0.99 8.60 7.24
N ILE A 5 -1.11 9.05 8.49
CA ILE A 5 -1.63 8.24 9.60
C ILE A 5 -3.10 7.88 9.33
N THR A 6 -3.88 8.86 8.86
CA THR A 6 -5.29 8.67 8.53
C THR A 6 -5.44 7.75 7.32
N THR A 7 -4.63 7.92 6.28
CA THR A 7 -4.66 7.09 5.07
C THR A 7 -4.24 5.65 5.35
N GLY A 8 -3.16 5.44 6.11
CA GLY A 8 -2.71 4.12 6.52
C GLY A 8 -3.74 3.39 7.40
N SER A 9 -4.44 4.11 8.28
CA SER A 9 -5.52 3.53 9.09
C SER A 9 -6.72 3.12 8.24
N LYS A 10 -7.10 3.94 7.23
CA LYS A 10 -8.17 3.63 6.28
C LYS A 10 -7.84 2.39 5.44
N ILE A 11 -6.64 2.31 4.87
CA ILE A 11 -6.19 1.16 4.06
C ILE A 11 -6.34 -0.14 4.85
N LEU A 12 -5.91 -0.17 6.11
CA LEU A 12 -6.09 -1.36 6.95
C LEU A 12 -7.55 -1.73 7.19
N GLY A 13 -8.42 -0.74 7.43
CA GLY A 13 -9.84 -0.98 7.59
C GLY A 13 -10.45 -1.65 6.36
N LEU A 14 -10.07 -1.19 5.17
CA LEU A 14 -10.54 -1.72 3.90
C LEU A 14 -10.04 -3.14 3.65
N ILE A 15 -8.75 -3.38 3.86
CA ILE A 15 -8.17 -4.72 3.67
C ILE A 15 -8.80 -5.71 4.64
N LYS A 16 -8.99 -5.35 5.93
CA LYS A 16 -9.65 -6.22 6.93
C LYS A 16 -11.09 -6.60 6.58
N GLY A 17 -11.76 -5.80 5.75
CA GLY A 17 -13.11 -6.06 5.28
C GLY A 17 -13.16 -6.99 4.05
N LEU A 18 -12.03 -7.37 3.47
CA LEU A 18 -11.98 -8.27 2.32
C LEU A 18 -12.28 -9.71 2.74
N PRO A 19 -13.03 -10.48 1.94
CA PRO A 19 -13.28 -11.89 2.20
C PRO A 19 -11.98 -12.71 2.11
N GLU A 20 -11.74 -13.61 3.07
CA GLU A 20 -10.61 -14.55 3.01
C GLU A 20 -10.82 -15.56 1.89
N VAL A 21 -9.90 -15.65 0.92
CA VAL A 21 -10.04 -16.54 -0.26
C VAL A 21 -9.02 -17.68 -0.28
N ALA A 22 -9.54 -18.89 -0.46
CA ALA A 22 -8.84 -20.16 -0.29
C ALA A 22 -8.07 -20.70 -1.52
N ASN A 23 -8.00 -20.02 -2.68
CA ASN A 23 -7.46 -20.64 -3.92
C ASN A 23 -6.61 -19.72 -4.82
N SER A 24 -5.42 -20.17 -5.24
CA SER A 24 -4.32 -19.30 -5.74
C SER A 24 -4.53 -18.63 -7.11
N LEU A 25 -5.21 -19.25 -8.08
CA LEU A 25 -5.51 -18.63 -9.38
C LEU A 25 -6.67 -17.61 -9.28
N TYR A 26 -7.62 -17.86 -8.39
CA TYR A 26 -8.67 -16.90 -8.03
C TYR A 26 -8.13 -15.71 -7.22
N LYS A 27 -7.00 -15.87 -6.52
CA LYS A 27 -6.37 -14.80 -5.75
C LYS A 27 -5.92 -13.62 -6.60
N GLN A 28 -5.39 -13.83 -7.81
CA GLN A 28 -4.81 -12.71 -8.56
C GLN A 28 -5.88 -11.78 -9.18
N GLY A 29 -6.97 -12.35 -9.71
CA GLY A 29 -8.11 -11.56 -10.19
C GLY A 29 -8.78 -10.78 -9.05
N GLN A 30 -9.00 -11.43 -7.90
CA GLN A 30 -9.59 -10.80 -6.72
C GLN A 30 -8.64 -9.81 -6.05
N LYS A 31 -7.32 -10.05 -6.08
CA LYS A 31 -6.29 -9.09 -5.66
C LYS A 31 -6.38 -7.82 -6.48
N ASN A 32 -6.40 -7.94 -7.81
CA ASN A 32 -6.50 -6.77 -8.69
C ASN A 32 -7.82 -6.01 -8.48
N GLU A 33 -8.93 -6.72 -8.29
CA GLU A 33 -10.23 -6.11 -7.97
C GLU A 33 -10.21 -5.38 -6.62
N ALA A 34 -9.65 -6.00 -5.58
CA ALA A 34 -9.51 -5.41 -4.25
C ALA A 34 -8.62 -4.17 -4.27
N ILE A 35 -7.47 -4.23 -4.94
CA ILE A 35 -6.57 -3.08 -5.14
C ILE A 35 -7.32 -1.95 -5.84
N ASN A 36 -7.98 -2.24 -6.96
CA ASN A 36 -8.73 -1.23 -7.72
C ASN A 36 -9.83 -0.57 -6.88
N ARG A 37 -10.56 -1.36 -6.09
CA ARG A 37 -11.60 -0.85 -5.20
C ARG A 37 -11.02 0.05 -4.11
N ILE A 38 -9.94 -0.37 -3.45
CA ILE A 38 -9.27 0.43 -2.41
C ILE A 38 -8.75 1.75 -3.00
N LEU A 39 -8.14 1.72 -4.20
CA LEU A 39 -7.67 2.91 -4.89
C LEU A 39 -8.82 3.88 -5.21
N GLN A 40 -9.94 3.38 -5.74
CA GLN A 40 -11.13 4.19 -6.02
C GLN A 40 -11.72 4.80 -4.73
N GLU A 41 -11.80 4.05 -3.64
CA GLU A 41 -12.30 4.54 -2.35
C GLU A 41 -11.39 5.62 -1.74
N LEU A 42 -10.10 5.64 -2.10
CA LEU A 42 -9.13 6.68 -1.73
C LEU A 42 -9.07 7.84 -2.75
N GLY A 43 -9.82 7.77 -3.84
CA GLY A 43 -9.80 8.78 -4.92
C GLY A 43 -8.53 8.73 -5.78
N LEU A 44 -7.83 7.60 -5.81
CA LEU A 44 -6.61 7.37 -6.58
C LEU A 44 -6.91 6.65 -7.91
N SER A 45 -6.09 6.89 -8.93
CA SER A 45 -6.30 6.35 -10.28
C SER A 45 -5.71 4.94 -10.45
N PRO A 46 -6.51 3.89 -10.71
CA PRO A 46 -6.00 2.52 -10.83
C PRO A 46 -4.96 2.31 -11.94
N THR A 47 -4.91 3.21 -12.92
CA THR A 47 -4.08 3.09 -14.12
C THR A 47 -3.01 4.16 -14.25
N GLU A 48 -3.14 5.28 -13.53
CA GLU A 48 -2.20 6.41 -13.58
C GLU A 48 -1.63 6.64 -12.19
N ILE A 49 -0.44 6.13 -11.95
CA ILE A 49 0.29 6.38 -10.71
C ILE A 49 1.01 7.71 -10.87
N SER A 50 0.66 8.69 -10.03
CA SER A 50 1.42 9.94 -9.91
C SER A 50 2.81 9.65 -9.37
N ASP A 51 3.84 10.32 -9.89
CA ASP A 51 5.23 10.23 -9.39
C ASP A 51 5.43 10.91 -8.02
N ASP A 52 4.36 11.44 -7.44
CA ASP A 52 4.33 11.94 -6.07
C ASP A 52 4.61 10.81 -5.07
N VAL A 53 5.63 10.99 -4.23
CA VAL A 53 6.13 9.96 -3.31
C VAL A 53 5.09 9.47 -2.30
N ASP A 54 4.19 10.34 -1.84
CA ASP A 54 3.09 9.96 -0.95
C ASP A 54 2.12 9.01 -1.67
N THR A 55 1.86 9.28 -2.95
CA THR A 55 1.06 8.43 -3.83
C THR A 55 1.76 7.11 -4.08
N VAL A 56 3.02 7.11 -4.52
CA VAL A 56 3.80 5.88 -4.78
C VAL A 56 3.85 4.98 -3.54
N TYR A 57 4.10 5.56 -2.37
CA TYR A 57 4.13 4.79 -1.13
C TYR A 57 2.76 4.23 -0.74
N THR A 58 1.69 5.00 -0.98
CA THR A 58 0.30 4.53 -0.78
C THR A 58 -0.02 3.32 -1.66
N TYR A 59 0.41 3.31 -2.93
CA TYR A 59 0.26 2.15 -3.81
C TYR A 59 1.03 0.93 -3.30
N ALA A 60 2.28 1.13 -2.86
CA ALA A 60 3.09 0.05 -2.30
C ALA A 60 2.43 -0.60 -1.07
N LEU A 61 1.84 0.20 -0.17
CA LEU A 61 1.11 -0.31 0.98
C LEU A 61 -0.13 -1.12 0.58
N ILE A 62 -0.90 -0.65 -0.42
CA ILE A 62 -2.11 -1.34 -0.87
C ILE A 62 -1.75 -2.67 -1.54
N ASP A 63 -0.79 -2.68 -2.47
CA ASP A 63 -0.39 -3.90 -3.16
C ASP A 63 0.18 -4.93 -2.18
N TYR A 64 1.06 -4.51 -1.27
CA TYR A 64 1.65 -5.39 -0.26
C TYR A 64 0.58 -5.92 0.72
N GLY A 65 -0.30 -5.02 1.17
CA GLY A 65 -1.31 -5.31 2.18
C GLY A 65 -2.40 -6.27 1.74
N VAL A 66 -2.82 -6.19 0.48
CA VAL A 66 -3.78 -7.14 -0.12
C VAL A 66 -3.13 -8.52 -0.35
N SER A 67 -1.80 -8.58 -0.45
CA SER A 67 -1.06 -9.78 -0.87
C SER A 67 -0.59 -10.67 0.27
N GLU A 68 0.00 -10.09 1.33
CA GLU A 68 0.95 -10.84 2.16
C GLU A 68 0.56 -10.91 3.65
N CYS A 69 0.31 -9.79 4.35
CA CYS A 69 0.02 -9.85 5.79
C CYS A 69 -0.42 -8.52 6.43
N TYR A 70 -1.47 -8.56 7.25
CA TYR A 70 -1.91 -7.43 8.09
C TYR A 70 -0.86 -6.95 9.11
N ALA A 71 -0.02 -7.85 9.62
CA ALA A 71 0.99 -7.52 10.62
C ALA A 71 2.09 -6.64 10.04
N ILE A 72 2.53 -6.92 8.81
CA ILE A 72 3.57 -6.16 8.14
C ILE A 72 3.04 -4.78 7.73
N LEU A 73 1.78 -4.71 7.28
CA LEU A 73 1.12 -3.41 7.07
C LEU A 73 1.16 -2.54 8.32
N ALA A 74 0.96 -3.08 9.52
CA ALA A 74 0.98 -2.29 10.75
C ALA A 74 2.34 -1.62 10.98
N VAL A 75 3.43 -2.33 10.67
CA VAL A 75 4.80 -1.82 10.75
C VAL A 75 5.08 -0.79 9.66
N LEU A 76 4.69 -1.06 8.41
CA LEU A 76 4.92 -0.16 7.26
C LEU A 76 4.14 1.18 7.36
N ARG A 77 3.30 1.37 8.39
CA ARG A 77 2.56 2.61 8.62
C ARG A 77 3.22 3.51 9.66
N GLU A 78 4.30 3.07 10.27
CA GLU A 78 5.09 3.91 11.18
C GLU A 78 5.81 5.02 10.38
N ASN A 79 5.81 6.24 10.91
CA ASN A 79 6.41 7.39 10.23
C ASN A 79 7.92 7.19 9.94
N GLU A 80 8.62 6.45 10.80
CA GLU A 80 10.04 6.12 10.62
C GLU A 80 10.25 5.32 9.35
N ILE A 81 9.46 4.26 9.15
CA ILE A 81 9.53 3.41 7.94
C ILE A 81 9.15 4.20 6.69
N LYS A 82 8.19 5.13 6.78
CA LYS A 82 7.90 6.04 5.67
C LYS A 82 9.09 6.92 5.32
N ASN A 83 9.77 7.47 6.31
CA ASN A 83 10.92 8.34 6.09
C ASN A 83 12.07 7.57 5.42
N ASP A 84 12.32 6.34 5.87
CA ASP A 84 13.33 5.47 5.27
C ASP A 84 12.99 5.14 3.81
N PHE A 85 11.69 4.89 3.53
CA PHE A 85 11.21 4.68 2.16
C PHE A 85 11.41 5.94 1.31
N LEU A 86 11.03 7.11 1.84
CA LEU A 86 11.17 8.40 1.18
C LEU A 86 12.64 8.69 0.83
N GLU A 87 13.56 8.43 1.76
CA GLU A 87 14.99 8.59 1.54
C GLU A 87 15.49 7.66 0.43
N ALA A 88 15.16 6.36 0.50
CA ALA A 88 15.55 5.38 -0.51
C ALA A 88 14.98 5.72 -1.90
N TYR A 89 13.71 6.13 -1.97
CA TYR A 89 13.03 6.51 -3.21
C TYR A 89 13.62 7.79 -3.82
N THR A 90 13.80 8.84 -3.01
CA THR A 90 14.34 10.13 -3.48
C THR A 90 15.78 10.00 -3.99
N ASN A 91 16.59 9.17 -3.32
CA ASN A 91 17.98 8.94 -3.71
C ASN A 91 18.11 7.89 -4.83
N ASN A 92 17.00 7.27 -5.27
CA ASN A 92 16.98 6.14 -6.18
C ASN A 92 17.96 5.01 -5.73
N ASP A 93 18.04 4.81 -4.41
CA ASP A 93 18.89 3.82 -3.75
C ASP A 93 18.03 2.93 -2.83
N PRO A 94 17.41 1.87 -3.39
CA PRO A 94 16.48 1.02 -2.64
C PRO A 94 17.16 0.25 -1.50
N LEU A 95 18.49 0.13 -1.50
CA LEU A 95 19.20 -0.60 -0.44
C LEU A 95 19.32 0.19 0.86
N THR A 96 19.16 1.51 0.81
CA THR A 96 19.17 2.34 2.02
C THR A 96 17.97 2.05 2.94
N PHE A 97 16.87 1.51 2.40
CA PHE A 97 15.72 1.03 3.18
C PHE A 97 16.00 -0.22 4.05
N LEU A 98 17.10 -0.94 3.78
CA LEU A 98 17.42 -2.22 4.46
C LEU A 98 18.49 -2.07 5.55
N LYS A 99 18.93 -0.84 5.86
CA LYS A 99 20.01 -0.57 6.80
C LYS A 99 19.57 -0.62 8.26
#